data_AF-A0A290YZ86-F1
#
_entry.id   AF-A0A290YZ86-F1
#
_cell.length_a   1.000
_cell.length_b   1.000
_cell.length_c   1.000
_cell.angle_alpha   90.00
_cell.angle_beta   90.00
_cell.angle_gamma   90.00
#
_symmetry.space_group_name_H-M   'P 1'
#
loop_
_entity.id
_entity.type
_entity.pdbx_description
1 polymer ?
#
loop_
_entity_poly.entity_id
_entity_poly.type
_entity_poly.pdbx_seq_one_letter_code
_entity_poly.pdbx_strand_id
1 'polypeptide(L)'
;MEMKGKGCLVNLAALVAGAFGGVALTAVTGVLLFMPSTDVISSKPTEGDKPGIYVKESTRFFGGTTHEVWLGCVERAHVIEVPTGWEPIPEVEYTGTGLDLVFPDGGRISVPEAKYAGDYC
;
A
#
# COMPACT_ATOMS: atom_id res chain seq x y z
N MET A 1 -35.02 51.25 -11.55
CA MET A 1 -35.00 49.84 -12.01
C MET A 1 -33.60 49.27 -11.79
N GLU A 2 -33.23 48.90 -10.56
CA GLU A 2 -31.88 48.37 -10.28
C GLU A 2 -31.91 47.30 -9.18
N MET A 3 -32.60 46.20 -9.45
CA MET A 3 -32.45 44.96 -8.66
C MET A 3 -32.29 43.70 -9.54
N LYS A 4 -32.16 43.86 -10.86
CA LYS A 4 -32.07 42.72 -11.79
C LYS A 4 -30.62 42.21 -11.96
N GLY A 5 -29.62 43.08 -11.78
CA GLY A 5 -28.20 42.76 -11.96
C GLY A 5 -27.54 42.00 -10.80
N LYS A 6 -27.83 42.38 -9.55
CA LYS A 6 -27.20 41.76 -8.37
C LYS A 6 -27.65 40.31 -8.13
N GLY A 7 -28.94 40.01 -8.31
CA GLY A 7 -29.46 38.65 -8.16
C GLY A 7 -28.96 37.68 -9.23
N CYS A 8 -28.80 38.15 -10.48
CA CYS A 8 -28.23 37.36 -11.56
C CYS A 8 -26.77 36.99 -11.30
N LEU A 9 -25.98 37.95 -10.83
CA LEU A 9 -24.55 37.77 -10.56
C LEU A 9 -24.30 36.87 -9.34
N VAL A 10 -25.12 37.00 -8.29
CA VAL A 10 -25.08 36.12 -7.12
C VAL A 10 -25.48 34.68 -7.47
N ASN A 11 -26.53 34.50 -8.28
CA ASN A 11 -26.93 33.16 -8.73
C ASN A 11 -25.87 32.51 -9.62
N LEU A 12 -25.23 33.28 -10.50
CA LEU A 12 -24.13 32.79 -11.33
C LEU A 12 -22.92 32.41 -10.46
N ALA A 13 -22.55 33.25 -9.49
CA ALA A 13 -21.46 32.96 -8.56
C ALA A 13 -21.75 31.70 -7.71
N ALA A 14 -22.98 31.54 -7.23
CA ALA A 14 -23.40 30.36 -6.48
C ALA A 14 -23.38 29.09 -7.35
N LEU A 15 -23.79 29.20 -8.62
CA LEU A 15 -23.76 28.09 -9.58
C LEU A 15 -22.32 27.67 -9.89
N VAL A 16 -21.43 28.63 -10.11
CA VAL A 16 -20.00 28.37 -10.34
C VAL A 16 -19.35 27.76 -9.09
N ALA A 17 -19.58 28.34 -7.91
CA ALA A 17 -19.09 27.79 -6.65
C ALA A 17 -19.64 26.37 -6.37
N GLY A 18 -20.91 26.13 -6.67
CA GLY A 18 -21.54 24.82 -6.57
C GLY A 18 -20.92 23.80 -7.54
N ALA A 19 -20.63 24.21 -8.78
CA ALA A 19 -19.96 23.36 -9.76
C ALA A 19 -18.54 22.98 -9.30
N PHE A 20 -17.73 23.95 -8.88
CA PHE A 20 -16.39 23.67 -8.35
C PHE A 20 -16.42 22.85 -7.06
N GLY A 21 -17.35 23.15 -6.16
CA GLY A 21 -17.55 22.40 -4.92
C GLY A 21 -17.96 20.95 -5.19
N GLY A 22 -18.87 20.71 -6.13
CA GLY A 22 -19.28 19.37 -6.53
C GLY A 22 -18.13 18.58 -7.15
N VAL A 23 -17.33 19.20 -8.02
CA VAL A 23 -16.14 18.57 -8.61
C VAL A 23 -15.11 18.24 -7.55
N ALA A 24 -14.83 19.18 -6.63
CA ALA A 24 -13.89 18.96 -5.54
C ALA A 24 -14.33 17.81 -4.63
N LEU A 25 -15.61 17.77 -4.25
CA LEU A 25 -16.17 16.67 -3.45
C LEU A 25 -16.03 15.34 -4.19
N THR A 26 -16.40 15.30 -5.48
CA THR A 26 -16.30 14.08 -6.30
C THR A 26 -14.86 13.60 -6.40
N ALA A 27 -13.90 14.51 -6.58
CA ALA A 27 -12.49 14.18 -6.62
C ALA A 27 -12.00 13.58 -5.28
N VAL A 28 -12.34 14.23 -4.15
CA VAL A 28 -11.99 13.74 -2.81
C VAL A 28 -12.62 12.38 -2.54
N THR A 29 -13.91 12.22 -2.83
CA THR A 29 -14.61 10.93 -2.69
C THR A 29 -13.97 9.86 -3.56
N GLY A 30 -13.59 10.19 -4.80
CA GLY A 30 -12.83 9.29 -5.66
C GLY A 30 -11.52 8.86 -5.00
N VAL A 31 -10.68 9.81 -4.58
CA VAL A 31 -9.42 9.47 -3.90
C VAL A 31 -9.64 8.57 -2.69
N LEU A 32 -10.60 8.90 -1.81
CA LEU A 32 -10.87 8.10 -0.61
C LEU A 32 -11.39 6.69 -0.92
N LEU A 33 -12.19 6.52 -1.97
CA LEU A 33 -12.69 5.20 -2.38
C LEU A 33 -11.64 4.35 -3.09
N PHE A 34 -10.72 4.98 -3.83
CA PHE A 34 -9.73 4.26 -4.64
C PHE A 34 -8.34 4.19 -4.00
N MET A 35 -8.11 4.90 -2.89
CA MET A 35 -6.86 4.80 -2.14
C MET A 35 -6.80 3.46 -1.40
N PRO A 36 -5.77 2.63 -1.64
CA PRO A 36 -5.59 1.37 -0.91
C PRO A 36 -5.36 1.64 0.58
N SER A 37 -6.03 0.87 1.43
CA SER A 37 -5.60 0.73 2.83
C SER A 37 -4.36 -0.16 2.86
N THR A 38 -3.34 0.21 3.63
CA THR A 38 -2.13 -0.59 3.77
C THR A 38 -1.79 -0.75 5.24
N ASP A 39 -1.75 -1.99 5.71
CA ASP A 39 -1.52 -2.36 7.10
C ASP A 39 -0.31 -3.30 7.19
N VAL A 40 0.49 -3.16 8.25
CA VAL A 40 1.57 -4.11 8.55
C VAL A 40 1.00 -5.18 9.48
N ILE A 41 0.84 -6.40 8.97
CA ILE A 41 0.20 -7.51 9.69
C ILE A 41 1.22 -8.41 10.42
N SER A 42 2.49 -8.35 10.03
CA SER A 42 3.57 -9.05 10.73
C SER A 42 4.86 -8.27 10.63
N SER A 43 5.64 -8.27 11.71
CA SER A 43 6.94 -7.61 11.74
C SER A 43 7.94 -8.43 12.55
N LYS A 44 9.12 -8.65 11.97
CA LYS A 44 10.30 -9.19 12.62
C LYS A 44 11.43 -8.16 12.40
N PRO A 45 11.91 -7.49 13.45
CA PRO A 45 12.99 -6.52 13.30
C PRO A 45 14.27 -7.22 12.84
N THR A 46 15.20 -6.45 12.26
CA THR A 46 16.54 -6.91 11.92
C THR A 46 17.24 -7.47 13.16
N GLU A 47 18.03 -8.52 12.98
CA GLU A 47 18.82 -9.13 14.06
C GLU A 47 20.21 -9.52 13.54
N GLY A 48 21.23 -8.75 13.90
CA GLY A 48 22.60 -8.95 13.41
C GLY A 48 22.66 -8.83 11.88
N ASP A 49 23.12 -9.89 11.22
CA ASP A 49 23.25 -9.95 9.75
C ASP A 49 21.97 -10.42 9.04
N LYS A 50 20.83 -10.48 9.74
CA LYS A 50 19.53 -10.91 9.18
C LYS A 50 18.66 -9.70 8.86
N PRO A 51 18.05 -9.59 7.66
CA PRO A 51 17.21 -8.45 7.32
C PRO A 51 15.96 -8.39 8.22
N GLY A 52 15.45 -7.19 8.46
CA GLY A 52 14.08 -7.03 8.97
C GLY A 52 13.08 -7.60 7.98
N ILE A 53 11.99 -8.19 8.47
CA ILE A 53 10.96 -8.83 7.66
C ILE A 53 9.60 -8.25 8.05
N TYR A 54 8.93 -7.63 7.09
CA TYR A 54 7.62 -7.01 7.31
C TYR A 54 6.64 -7.57 6.31
N VAL A 55 5.46 -7.99 6.77
CA VAL A 55 4.37 -8.40 5.89
C VAL A 55 3.34 -7.29 5.86
N LYS A 56 3.09 -6.77 4.66
CA LYS A 56 2.08 -5.75 4.41
C LYS A 56 0.88 -6.37 3.74
N GLU A 57 -0.29 -5.97 4.20
CA GLU A 57 -1.57 -6.22 3.57
C GLU A 57 -2.03 -4.92 2.91
N SER A 58 -2.39 -4.97 1.63
CA SER A 58 -3.00 -3.85 0.92
C SER A 58 -4.39 -4.24 0.46
N THR A 59 -5.41 -3.54 0.94
CA THR A 59 -6.80 -3.76 0.54
C THR A 59 -7.26 -2.64 -0.37
N ARG A 60 -7.76 -3.01 -1.55
CA ARG A 60 -8.30 -2.10 -2.56
C ARG A 60 -9.80 -2.29 -2.69
N PHE A 61 -10.53 -1.19 -2.89
CA PHE A 61 -11.98 -1.22 -3.11
C PHE A 61 -12.34 -2.04 -4.37
N PHE A 62 -11.50 -2.01 -5.41
CA PHE A 62 -11.53 -2.94 -6.53
C PHE A 62 -10.19 -3.67 -6.63
N GLY A 63 -10.21 -4.99 -6.77
CA GLY A 63 -9.00 -5.82 -6.88
C GLY A 63 -8.68 -6.66 -5.66
N GLY A 64 -9.45 -6.53 -4.57
CA GLY A 64 -9.32 -7.37 -3.39
C GLY A 64 -8.13 -7.01 -2.50
N THR A 65 -7.63 -8.01 -1.79
CA THR A 65 -6.52 -7.89 -0.85
C THR A 65 -5.27 -8.53 -1.44
N THR A 66 -4.15 -7.80 -1.40
CA THR A 66 -2.83 -8.28 -1.82
C THR A 66 -1.87 -8.26 -0.64
N HIS A 67 -0.95 -9.21 -0.59
CA HIS A 67 0.05 -9.31 0.47
C HIS A 67 1.45 -9.21 -0.11
N GLU A 68 2.33 -8.53 0.62
CA GLU A 68 3.72 -8.33 0.24
C GLU A 68 4.64 -8.61 1.42
N VAL A 69 5.76 -9.28 1.17
CA VAL A 69 6.84 -9.48 2.13
C VAL A 69 7.98 -8.52 1.79
N TRP A 70 8.36 -7.70 2.76
CA TRP A 70 9.39 -6.67 2.65
C TRP A 70 10.60 -7.13 3.46
N LEU A 71 11.74 -7.31 2.79
CA LEU A 71 13.02 -7.70 3.39
C LEU A 71 13.96 -6.50 3.45
N GLY A 72 14.30 -6.06 4.66
CA GLY A 72 15.14 -4.88 4.94
C GLY A 72 14.33 -3.71 5.49
N CYS A 73 14.92 -2.50 5.45
CA CYS A 73 14.26 -1.29 5.94
C CYS A 73 13.12 -0.82 5.03
N VAL A 74 12.08 -0.22 5.60
CA VAL A 74 10.89 0.25 4.87
C VAL A 74 11.21 1.11 3.63
N GLU A 75 12.32 1.87 3.64
CA GLU A 75 12.72 2.73 2.51
C GLU A 75 13.54 2.02 1.41
N ARG A 76 14.14 0.86 1.71
CA ARG A 76 15.04 0.12 0.80
C ARG A 76 14.75 -1.38 0.73
N ALA A 77 13.58 -1.81 1.20
CA ALA A 77 13.29 -3.23 1.28
C ALA A 77 13.19 -3.86 -0.10
N HIS A 78 13.69 -5.10 -0.20
CA HIS A 78 13.30 -5.97 -1.29
C HIS A 78 11.87 -6.45 -1.08
N VAL A 79 11.00 -6.19 -2.05
CA VAL A 79 9.57 -6.53 -1.97
C VAL A 79 9.29 -7.78 -2.77
N ILE A 80 8.60 -8.73 -2.14
CA ILE A 80 8.10 -9.96 -2.75
C ILE A 80 6.58 -9.96 -2.65
N GLU A 81 5.90 -10.01 -3.80
CA GLU A 81 4.45 -10.20 -3.86
C GLU A 81 4.10 -11.65 -3.48
N VAL A 82 3.15 -11.81 -2.55
CA VAL A 82 2.63 -13.13 -2.16
C VAL A 82 1.57 -13.57 -3.17
N PRO A 83 1.69 -14.76 -3.76
CA PRO A 83 0.68 -15.29 -4.67
C PRO A 83 -0.71 -15.36 -4.03
N THR A 84 -1.75 -15.03 -4.81
CA THR A 84 -3.14 -15.10 -4.34
C THR A 84 -3.50 -16.51 -3.86
N GLY A 85 -4.09 -16.60 -2.67
CA GLY A 85 -4.54 -17.85 -2.07
C GLY A 85 -3.51 -18.53 -1.16
N TRP A 86 -2.29 -17.99 -1.04
CA TRP A 86 -1.31 -18.45 -0.06
C TRP A 86 -1.56 -17.77 1.29
N GLU A 87 -1.24 -18.45 2.39
CA GLU A 87 -1.21 -17.81 3.69
C GLU A 87 -0.13 -16.71 3.69
N PRO A 88 -0.40 -15.47 4.11
CA PRO A 88 0.47 -14.33 3.82
C PRO A 88 1.70 -14.22 4.74
N ILE A 89 1.72 -14.96 5.85
CA ILE A 89 2.80 -14.90 6.84
C ILE A 89 3.70 -16.12 6.62
N PRO A 90 4.91 -15.94 6.04
CA PRO A 90 5.84 -17.04 5.86
C PRO A 90 6.61 -17.37 7.14
N GLU A 91 6.98 -18.64 7.26
CA GLU A 91 8.14 -19.05 8.05
C GLU A 91 9.43 -18.69 7.28
N VAL A 92 10.48 -18.33 8.02
CA VAL A 92 11.73 -17.83 7.43
C VAL A 92 12.84 -18.81 7.76
N GLU A 93 13.37 -19.46 6.75
CA GLU A 93 14.51 -20.37 6.85
C GLU A 93 15.77 -19.70 6.28
N TYR A 94 16.76 -19.44 7.13
CA TYR A 94 18.03 -18.86 6.66
C TYR A 94 18.92 -19.96 6.08
N THR A 95 19.52 -19.67 4.93
CA THR A 95 20.43 -20.57 4.21
C THR A 95 21.81 -19.93 4.08
N GLY A 96 22.82 -20.70 3.66
CA GLY A 96 24.17 -20.16 3.46
C GLY A 96 24.30 -19.17 2.29
N THR A 97 23.26 -18.96 1.49
CA THR A 97 23.26 -18.12 0.29
C THR A 97 22.15 -17.06 0.27
N GLY A 98 21.33 -17.00 1.33
CA GLY A 98 20.13 -16.18 1.35
C GLY A 98 19.12 -16.66 2.40
N LEU A 99 17.84 -16.53 2.08
CA LEU A 99 16.73 -17.04 2.89
C LEU A 99 15.63 -17.66 2.03
N ASP A 100 14.89 -18.58 2.61
CA ASP A 100 13.69 -19.18 2.05
C ASP A 100 12.48 -18.69 2.84
N LEU A 101 11.49 -18.14 2.13
CA LEU A 101 10.16 -17.84 2.65
C LEU A 101 9.27 -19.05 2.41
N VAL A 102 8.85 -19.72 3.47
CA VAL A 102 8.01 -20.93 3.43
C VAL A 102 6.61 -20.53 3.86
N PHE A 103 5.68 -20.53 2.92
CA PHE A 103 4.29 -20.16 3.15
C PHE A 103 3.47 -21.40 3.50
N PRO A 104 2.78 -21.44 4.66
CA PRO A 104 1.87 -22.53 4.98
C PRO A 104 0.81 -22.71 3.88
N ASP A 105 0.54 -23.95 3.50
CA ASP A 105 -0.41 -24.33 2.43
C ASP A 105 -0.15 -23.69 1.05
N GLY A 106 0.99 -23.02 0.86
CA GLY A 106 1.40 -22.41 -0.39
C GLY A 106 2.62 -23.11 -0.98
N GLY A 107 3.76 -22.43 -0.91
CA GLY A 107 5.03 -22.94 -1.43
C GLY A 107 6.23 -22.22 -0.82
N ARG A 108 7.37 -22.33 -1.49
CA ARG A 108 8.64 -21.76 -1.06
C ARG A 108 9.13 -20.73 -2.06
N ILE A 109 9.56 -19.57 -1.56
CA ILE A 109 10.25 -18.55 -2.36
C ILE A 109 11.66 -18.38 -1.80
N SER A 110 12.66 -18.73 -2.60
CA SER A 110 14.07 -18.53 -2.27
C SER A 110 14.55 -17.15 -2.68
N VAL A 111 15.09 -16.39 -1.74
CA VAL A 111 15.59 -15.04 -1.95
C VAL A 111 17.10 -15.03 -1.73
N PRO A 112 17.91 -14.76 -2.77
CA PRO A 112 19.36 -14.64 -2.63
C PRO A 112 19.75 -13.46 -1.73
N GLU A 113 20.80 -13.61 -0.92
CA GLU A 113 21.26 -12.58 0.00
C GLU A 113 21.52 -11.23 -0.69
N ALA A 114 22.09 -11.26 -1.91
CA ALA A 114 22.37 -10.07 -2.71
C ALA A 114 21.13 -9.21 -3.05
N LYS A 115 19.91 -9.68 -2.78
CA LYS A 115 18.68 -8.91 -2.98
C LYS A 115 18.33 -8.00 -1.80
N TYR A 116 18.81 -8.32 -0.59
CA TYR A 116 18.52 -7.57 0.63
C TYR A 116 19.79 -7.20 1.42
N ALA A 117 20.96 -7.68 0.97
CA ALA A 117 22.25 -7.37 1.57
C ALA A 117 22.54 -5.86 1.52
N GLY A 118 22.73 -5.26 2.69
CA GLY A 118 22.98 -3.83 2.83
C GLY A 118 21.74 -3.01 3.18
N ASP A 119 20.55 -3.62 3.20
CA ASP A 119 19.29 -2.99 3.62
C ASP A 119 18.92 -3.33 5.08
N TYR A 120 19.94 -3.59 5.90
CA TYR A 120 19.83 -3.84 7.33
C TYR A 120 19.54 -2.54 8.10
N CYS A 121 18.56 -2.58 9.00
CA CYS A 121 18.36 -1.57 10.04
C CYS A 121 18.94 -2.12 11.34
#